data_AF-A0A2R4T1F2-F1
#
_entry.id   AF-A0A2R4T1F2-F1
#
_cell.length_a   1.000
_cell.length_b   1.000
_cell.length_c   1.000
_cell.angle_alpha   90.00
_cell.angle_beta   90.00
_cell.angle_gamma   90.00
#
_symmetry.space_group_name_H-M   'P 1'
#
loop_
_entity.id
_entity.type
_entity.pdbx_description
1 polymer ?
#
loop_
_entity_poly.entity_id
_entity_poly.type
_entity_poly.pdbx_seq_one_letter_code
_entity_poly.pdbx_strand_id
1 'polypeptide(L)' 'MSAYDPLYDPAVDGIGWTPPLDIAITCARESLAKHQCANIHDHTEVLRAATALEFVLRDLLNAHDELDALLKADAAGDGA' A
#
# COMPACT_ATOMS: atom_id res chain seq x y z
N MET A 1 -23.39 14.58 -15.37
CA MET A 1 -22.05 14.54 -14.73
C MET A 1 -22.02 13.27 -13.91
N SER A 2 -21.21 12.29 -14.29
CA SER A 2 -21.09 11.05 -13.51
C SER A 2 -20.32 11.39 -12.23
N ALA A 3 -20.85 11.02 -11.07
CA ALA A 3 -20.05 10.99 -9.85
C ALA A 3 -18.87 10.04 -10.12
N TYR A 4 -17.66 10.51 -9.90
CA TYR A 4 -16.46 9.69 -10.06
C TYR A 4 -16.16 9.08 -8.69
N ASP A 5 -16.09 7.76 -8.63
CA ASP A 5 -15.65 7.09 -7.41
C ASP A 5 -14.13 7.35 -7.26
N PRO A 6 -13.67 7.80 -6.07
CA PRO A 6 -12.24 7.97 -5.86
C PRO A 6 -11.54 6.61 -5.98
N LEU A 7 -10.28 6.62 -6.43
CA LEU A 7 -9.48 5.39 -6.52
C LEU A 7 -9.31 4.71 -5.15
N TYR A 8 -9.37 5.51 -4.09
CA TYR A 8 -9.34 5.06 -2.70
C TYR A 8 -10.31 5.92 -1.89
N ASP A 9 -11.20 5.28 -1.16
CA ASP A 9 -12.10 5.89 -0.19
C ASP A 9 -11.69 5.47 1.24
N PRO A 10 -11.11 6.34 2.08
CA PRO A 10 -10.74 5.98 3.45
C PRO A 10 -11.94 5.53 4.31
N ALA A 11 -13.17 5.89 3.96
CA ALA A 11 -14.37 5.48 4.69
C ALA A 11 -14.78 4.02 4.40
N VAL A 12 -14.37 3.47 3.25
CA VAL A 12 -14.75 2.12 2.79
C VAL A 12 -13.54 1.20 2.73
N ASP A 13 -12.40 1.73 2.26
CA ASP A 13 -11.10 1.07 2.14
C ASP A 13 -10.20 1.28 3.38
N GLY A 14 -10.77 1.83 4.45
CA GLY A 14 -10.09 2.03 5.73
C GLY A 14 -9.50 0.74 6.30
N ILE A 15 -8.48 0.90 7.16
CA ILE A 15 -7.53 -0.10 7.70
C ILE A 15 -8.15 -1.50 7.83
N GLY A 16 -8.12 -2.25 6.73
CA GLY A 16 -8.40 -3.67 6.73
C GLY A 16 -7.25 -4.42 7.38
N TRP A 17 -7.15 -5.71 7.07
CA TRP A 17 -5.94 -6.46 7.42
C TRP A 17 -4.72 -5.80 6.75
N THR A 18 -3.79 -5.28 7.57
CA THR A 18 -2.52 -4.75 7.10
C THR A 18 -1.48 -5.87 7.11
N PRO A 19 -0.81 -6.18 5.99
CA PRO A 19 0.23 -7.19 5.98
C PRO A 19 1.42 -6.75 6.87
N PRO A 20 2.11 -7.70 7.51
CA PRO A 20 3.43 -7.45 8.09
C PRO A 20 4.38 -6.74 7.10
N LEU A 21 5.27 -5.88 7.61
CA LEU A 21 6.14 -5.02 6.79
C LEU A 21 7.00 -5.82 5.79
N ASP A 22 7.51 -6.97 6.18
CA ASP A 22 8.29 -7.85 5.30
C ASP A 22 7.47 -8.39 4.11
N ILE A 23 6.20 -8.74 4.36
CA ILE A 23 5.25 -9.14 3.32
C ILE A 23 4.92 -7.95 2.42
N ALA A 24 4.64 -6.78 3.00
CA ALA A 24 4.36 -5.55 2.23
C ALA A 24 5.53 -5.18 1.29
N ILE A 25 6.77 -5.27 1.78
CA ILE A 25 7.99 -5.05 0.97
C ILE A 25 8.11 -6.08 -0.15
N THR A 26 7.78 -7.35 0.12
CA THR A 26 7.83 -8.41 -0.90
C THR A 26 6.82 -8.15 -2.01
N CYS A 27 5.57 -7.89 -1.66
CA CYS A 27 4.51 -7.51 -2.62
C CYS A 27 4.91 -6.27 -3.44
N ALA A 28 5.54 -5.28 -2.79
CA ALA A 28 6.00 -4.08 -3.48
C ALA A 28 7.06 -4.37 -4.55
N ARG A 29 8.03 -5.22 -4.22
CA ARG A 29 9.08 -5.63 -5.17
C ARG A 29 8.50 -6.42 -6.35
N GLU A 30 7.55 -7.32 -6.09
CA GLU A 30 6.87 -8.07 -7.14
C GLU A 30 6.07 -7.16 -8.07
N SER A 31 5.34 -6.18 -7.51
CA SER A 31 4.60 -5.19 -8.29
C SER A 31 5.53 -4.35 -9.17
N LEU A 32 6.65 -3.87 -8.61
CA LEU A 32 7.68 -3.17 -9.41
C LEU A 32 8.23 -4.06 -10.52
N ALA A 33 8.57 -5.31 -10.24
CA ALA A 33 9.09 -6.24 -11.24
C ALA A 33 8.08 -6.53 -12.36
N LYS A 34 6.79 -6.57 -12.03
CA LYS A 34 5.69 -6.78 -12.99
C LYS A 34 5.46 -5.55 -13.88
N HIS A 35 5.58 -4.35 -13.33
CA HIS A 35 5.20 -3.12 -14.01
C HIS A 35 6.37 -2.31 -14.60
N GLN A 36 7.63 -2.66 -14.28
CA GLN A 36 8.83 -1.97 -14.81
C GLN A 36 8.94 -1.94 -16.34
N CYS A 37 8.30 -2.89 -17.03
CA CYS A 37 8.30 -3.01 -18.49
C CYS A 37 6.95 -2.61 -19.12
N ALA A 38 6.06 -1.96 -18.37
CA ALA A 38 4.76 -1.54 -18.90
C ALA A 38 4.93 -0.61 -20.11
N ASN A 39 4.17 -0.86 -21.17
CA ASN A 39 4.16 -0.04 -22.36
C ASN A 39 3.51 1.31 -22.05
N ILE A 40 4.32 2.36 -21.98
CA ILE A 40 3.87 3.72 -21.69
C ILE A 40 2.91 4.30 -22.73
N HIS A 41 2.83 3.69 -23.92
CA HIS A 41 1.91 4.10 -24.98
C HIS A 41 0.58 3.35 -24.93
N ASP A 42 0.48 2.26 -24.15
CA ASP A 42 -0.78 1.61 -23.86
C ASP A 42 -1.40 2.23 -22.61
N HIS A 43 -2.47 2.99 -22.82
CA HIS A 43 -3.18 3.66 -21.75
C HIS A 43 -3.66 2.70 -20.64
N THR A 44 -4.05 1.47 -21.01
CA THR A 44 -4.50 0.46 -20.04
C THR A 44 -3.34 -0.05 -19.20
N GLU A 45 -2.17 -0.25 -19.80
CA GLU A 45 -0.98 -0.67 -19.05
C GLU A 45 -0.49 0.40 -18.10
N VAL A 46 -0.49 1.67 -18.53
CA VAL A 46 -0.14 2.81 -17.66
C VAL A 46 -1.10 2.92 -16.49
N LEU A 47 -2.41 2.86 -16.75
CA LEU A 47 -3.40 2.93 -15.67
C LEU A 47 -3.25 1.76 -14.69
N ARG A 48 -3.05 0.53 -15.17
CA ARG A 48 -2.80 -0.63 -14.30
C ARG A 48 -1.52 -0.50 -13.48
N ALA A 49 -0.44 -0.01 -14.08
CA ALA A 49 0.81 0.21 -13.38
C ALA A 49 0.67 1.29 -12.30
N ALA A 50 -0.02 2.40 -12.62
CA ALA A 50 -0.26 3.49 -11.70
C ALA A 50 -1.15 3.08 -10.53
N THR A 51 -2.26 2.37 -10.78
CA THR A 51 -3.14 1.89 -9.71
C THR A 51 -2.47 0.84 -8.84
N ALA A 52 -1.74 -0.12 -9.44
CA ALA A 52 -1.01 -1.13 -8.68
C ALA A 52 0.07 -0.51 -7.77
N LEU A 53 0.77 0.52 -8.25
CA LEU A 53 1.76 1.23 -7.44
C LEU A 53 1.11 2.01 -6.29
N GLU A 54 -0.03 2.63 -6.54
CA GLU A 54 -0.80 3.37 -5.52
C GLU A 54 -1.22 2.46 -4.36
N PHE A 55 -1.80 1.29 -4.64
CA PHE A 55 -2.18 0.32 -3.62
C PHE A 55 -0.98 -0.16 -2.79
N VAL A 56 0.11 -0.53 -3.46
CA VAL A 56 1.33 -1.01 -2.79
C VAL A 56 1.94 0.06 -1.87
N LEU A 57 1.93 1.34 -2.28
CA LEU A 57 2.43 2.43 -1.44
C LEU A 57 1.60 2.58 -0.17
N ARG A 58 0.28 2.41 -0.26
CA ARG A 58 -0.59 2.45 0.92
C ARG A 58 -0.34 1.28 1.85
N ASP A 59 -0.21 0.08 1.32
CA ASP A 59 0.09 -1.11 2.13
C ASP A 59 1.42 -0.96 2.86
N LEU A 60 2.44 -0.39 2.21
CA LEU A 60 3.72 -0.09 2.84
C LEU A 60 3.61 0.94 3.97
N LEU A 61 2.86 2.03 3.74
CA LEU A 61 2.66 3.07 4.77
C LEU A 61 1.90 2.50 5.97
N ASN A 62 0.83 1.75 5.74
CA ASN A 62 0.06 1.12 6.81
C ASN A 62 0.91 0.11 7.59
N ALA A 63 1.68 -0.74 6.90
CA ALA A 63 2.55 -1.72 7.55
C ALA A 63 3.68 -1.06 8.35
N HIS A 64 4.19 0.08 7.86
CA HIS A 64 5.17 0.89 8.59
C HIS A 64 4.56 1.53 9.84
N ASP A 65 3.37 2.11 9.72
CA ASP A 65 2.65 2.73 10.85
C ASP A 65 2.30 1.70 11.93
N GLU A 66 1.87 0.51 11.53
CA GLU A 66 1.59 -0.61 12.46
C GLU A 66 2.87 -1.07 13.17
N LEU A 67 3.97 -1.25 12.44
CA LEU A 67 5.25 -1.62 13.04
C LEU A 67 5.74 -0.56 14.04
N ASP A 68 5.66 0.72 13.67
CA ASP A 68 6.07 1.83 14.54
C ASP A 68 5.19 1.91 15.80
N ALA A 69 3.89 1.63 15.68
CA ALA A 69 2.98 1.53 16.82
C ALA A 69 3.35 0.36 17.76
N LEU A 70 3.68 -0.80 17.22
CA LEU A 70 4.13 -1.97 17.99
C LEU A 70 5.45 -1.70 18.74
N LEU A 71 6.42 -1.06 18.08
CA LEU A 71 7.69 -0.68 18.71
C LEU A 71 7.49 0.33 19.85
N LYS A 72 6.58 1.29 19.68
CA LYS A 72 6.22 2.26 20.73
C LYS A 72 5.52 1.58 21.92
N ALA A 73 4.68 0.58 21.66
CA ALA A 73 4.00 -0.18 22.71
C ALA A 73 4.99 -1.01 23.54
N ASP A 74 5.97 -1.65 22.89
CA ASP A 74 7.05 -2.40 23.56
C ASP A 74 7.89 -1.49 24.47
N ALA A 75 8.29 -0.32 23.97
CA ALA A 75 9.05 0.67 24.73
C ALA A 75 8.28 1.25 25.94
N ALA A 76 6.94 1.24 25.91
CA ALA A 76 6.09 1.69 27.01
C ALA A 76 5.87 0.61 28.08
N GLY A 77 6.09 -0.67 27.75
CA GLY A 77 5.88 -1.82 28.65
C GLY A 77 7.05 -2.10 29.61
N ASP A 78 8.26 -1.64 29.29
CA ASP A 78 9.49 -1.90 30.08
C ASP A 78 9.68 -0.96 31.30
N GLY A 79 8.61 -0.26 31.70
CA GLY A 79 8.63 0.77 32.75
C GLY A 79 7.66 0.55 33.91
N ALA A 80 7.16 -0.68 34.13
CA ALA A 80 6.23 -1.02 35.22
C ALA A 80 6.84 -1.96 36.27
#